data_AF-A0A1F2U3Z5-F1
#
_entry.id   AF-A0A1F2U3Z5-F1
#
_cell.length_a   1.000
_cell.length_b   1.000
_cell.length_c   1.000
_cell.angle_alpha   90.00
_cell.angle_beta   90.00
_cell.angle_gamma   90.00
#
_symmetry.space_group_name_H-M   'P 1'
#
loop_
_entity.id
_entity.type
_entity.pdbx_description
1 polymer ?
#
loop_
_entity_poly.entity_id
_entity_poly.type
_entity_poly.pdbx_seq_one_letter_code
_entity_poly.pdbx_strand_id
1 'polypeptide(L)'
;MLKGAELESLESRKMFKFDTRFRVLPKNYGVYNDEKVFDVEEIIVATDTLAFEDYITCRKWHLVSSVFWNDGWFEQVVRFVRAHGVKNSEWWSRMLPAMENGSDEMRGFLESFVAETRGELFPTPEACIEFYSNAENFHRLQSGEIGDNLMYRYRAIASFHLWNEVCDTAMNATRALLEERGVDKRIPDFDVFWNDFHSFTRLLHASGRDRKSILSSEQAMLHYDFPSWLANGDLTDPNAYRYASAREVEFRLSEEGRRELENALAVWTTHIKALSKMVTRIKVDWQVRECVPWNAGNAANPRHGVAGAVGVSP
;
A
#
# COMPACT_ATOMS: atom_id res chain seq x y z
N MET A 1 -18.99 -0.92 16.93
CA MET A 1 -20.02 -1.98 17.01
C MET A 1 -21.24 -1.40 16.35
N LEU A 2 -21.81 -2.11 15.37
CA LEU A 2 -22.95 -1.58 14.61
C LEU A 2 -24.19 -1.53 15.49
N LYS A 3 -24.76 -0.34 15.65
CA LYS A 3 -25.97 -0.13 16.44
C LYS A 3 -27.16 -0.87 15.83
N GLY A 4 -27.95 -1.55 16.66
CA GLY A 4 -29.10 -2.37 16.25
C GLY A 4 -28.75 -3.75 15.69
N ALA A 5 -27.47 -4.14 15.64
CA ALA A 5 -27.07 -5.48 15.23
C ALA A 5 -27.25 -6.50 16.38
N GLU A 6 -27.38 -7.79 16.05
CA GLU A 6 -27.44 -8.89 17.04
C GLU A 6 -26.23 -8.89 18.00
N LEU A 7 -25.06 -8.48 17.51
CA LEU A 7 -23.85 -8.31 18.31
C LEU A 7 -23.97 -7.23 19.39
N GLU A 8 -24.89 -6.27 19.27
CA GLU A 8 -25.11 -5.27 20.32
C GLU A 8 -25.91 -5.82 21.51
N SER A 9 -26.66 -6.92 21.32
CA SER A 9 -27.55 -7.45 22.34
C SER A 9 -26.83 -7.83 23.63
N LEU A 10 -27.52 -7.66 24.77
CA LEU A 10 -27.02 -8.12 26.07
C LEU A 10 -26.81 -9.63 26.11
N GLU A 11 -27.57 -10.38 25.31
CA GLU A 11 -27.45 -11.83 25.17
C GLU A 11 -26.11 -12.20 24.52
N SER A 12 -25.80 -11.63 23.35
CA SER A 12 -24.51 -11.84 22.66
C SER A 12 -23.32 -11.45 23.54
N ARG A 13 -23.39 -10.28 24.19
CA ARG A 13 -22.33 -9.78 25.08
C ARG A 13 -22.02 -10.76 26.21
N LYS A 14 -23.05 -11.32 26.84
CA LYS A 14 -22.90 -12.31 27.92
C LYS A 14 -22.43 -13.66 27.38
N MET A 15 -23.00 -14.11 26.27
CA MET A 15 -22.70 -15.40 25.65
C MET A 15 -21.23 -15.52 25.26
N PHE A 16 -20.68 -14.49 24.62
CA PHE A 16 -19.30 -14.49 24.11
C PHE A 16 -18.31 -13.75 25.01
N LYS A 17 -18.76 -13.25 26.17
CA LYS A 17 -17.95 -12.54 27.17
C LYS A 17 -17.08 -11.44 26.53
N PHE A 18 -17.72 -10.52 25.80
CA PHE A 18 -17.00 -9.47 25.08
C PHE A 18 -16.15 -8.62 26.02
N ASP A 19 -14.88 -8.48 25.67
CA ASP A 19 -14.02 -7.41 26.13
C ASP A 19 -14.00 -6.31 25.07
N THR A 20 -14.43 -5.10 25.44
CA THR A 20 -14.58 -3.99 24.51
C THR A 20 -13.70 -2.80 24.86
N ARG A 21 -13.31 -2.06 23.83
CA ARG A 21 -12.56 -0.81 23.92
C ARG A 21 -13.26 0.26 23.10
N PHE A 22 -12.88 1.51 23.31
CA PHE A 22 -13.47 2.66 22.67
C PHE A 22 -12.42 3.43 21.91
N ARG A 23 -12.77 3.99 20.76
CA ARG A 23 -11.91 4.89 20.00
C ARG A 23 -12.72 5.96 19.28
N VAL A 24 -12.09 7.07 18.92
CA VAL A 24 -12.72 8.09 18.08
C VAL A 24 -12.91 7.56 16.65
N LEU A 25 -14.05 7.85 16.05
CA LEU A 25 -14.24 7.61 14.63
C LEU A 25 -13.40 8.61 13.82
N PRO A 26 -12.59 8.15 12.85
CA PRO A 26 -11.73 9.05 12.09
C PRO A 26 -12.50 10.20 11.45
N LYS A 27 -12.09 11.44 11.76
CA LYS A 27 -12.67 12.71 11.27
C LYS A 27 -14.08 13.04 11.77
N ASN A 28 -14.60 12.29 12.75
CA ASN A 28 -15.89 12.57 13.37
C ASN A 28 -15.72 13.27 14.72
N TYR A 29 -15.21 14.50 14.68
CA TYR A 29 -15.05 15.36 15.84
C TYR A 29 -15.12 16.83 15.41
N GLY A 30 -15.43 17.72 16.35
CA GLY A 30 -15.54 19.15 16.05
C GLY A 30 -15.65 20.01 17.30
N VAL A 31 -15.71 21.33 17.09
CA VAL A 31 -16.01 22.31 18.13
C VAL A 31 -17.34 22.97 17.79
N TYR A 32 -18.30 22.89 18.71
CA TYR A 32 -19.65 23.45 18.55
C TYR A 32 -20.00 24.23 19.81
N ASN A 33 -20.32 25.53 19.66
CA ASN A 33 -20.56 26.44 20.79
C ASN A 33 -19.46 26.37 21.86
N ASP A 34 -18.20 26.42 21.42
CA ASP A 34 -16.99 26.30 22.25
C ASP A 34 -16.80 24.95 22.98
N GLU A 35 -17.66 23.95 22.72
CA GLU A 35 -17.54 22.60 23.26
C GLU A 35 -16.93 21.64 22.23
N LYS A 36 -15.98 20.81 22.68
CA LYS A 36 -15.40 19.74 21.86
C LYS A 36 -16.35 18.53 21.85
N VAL A 37 -16.71 18.07 20.67
CA VAL A 37 -17.61 16.93 20.46
C VAL A 37 -16.87 15.86 19.66
N PHE A 38 -17.06 14.60 20.05
CA PHE A 38 -16.39 13.43 19.46
C PHE A 38 -17.40 12.30 19.26
N ASP A 39 -17.42 11.69 18.07
CA ASP A 39 -18.09 10.41 17.89
C ASP A 39 -17.14 9.30 18.31
N VAL A 40 -17.55 8.52 19.31
CA VAL A 40 -16.79 7.38 19.83
C VAL A 40 -17.47 6.09 19.40
N GLU A 41 -16.69 5.14 18.90
CA GLU A 41 -17.15 3.78 18.61
C GLU A 41 -16.63 2.77 19.63
N GLU A 42 -17.46 1.78 19.94
CA GLU A 42 -17.10 0.61 20.74
C GLU A 42 -16.60 -0.52 19.84
N ILE A 43 -15.53 -1.21 20.20
CA ILE A 43 -14.93 -2.31 19.44
C ILE A 43 -14.74 -3.50 20.35
N ILE A 44 -15.12 -4.69 19.88
CA ILE A 44 -14.81 -5.95 20.55
C ILE A 44 -13.35 -6.30 20.25
N VAL A 45 -12.52 -6.38 21.28
CA VAL A 45 -11.09 -6.65 21.17
C VAL A 45 -10.69 -7.99 21.75
N ALA A 46 -11.57 -8.64 22.51
CA ALA A 46 -11.41 -10.02 22.94
C ALA A 46 -12.77 -10.68 23.27
N THR A 47 -12.77 -12.00 23.30
CA THR A 47 -13.87 -12.88 23.76
C THR A 47 -13.29 -13.98 24.65
N ASP A 48 -14.12 -14.91 25.13
CA ASP A 48 -13.62 -16.08 25.87
C ASP A 48 -12.84 -17.10 25.01
N THR A 49 -12.88 -16.96 23.68
CA THR A 49 -12.14 -17.80 22.72
C THR A 49 -11.17 -17.00 21.83
N LEU A 50 -11.06 -15.69 22.02
CA LEU A 50 -10.17 -14.81 21.26
C LEU A 50 -9.47 -13.86 22.22
N ALA A 51 -8.16 -14.03 22.41
CA ALA A 51 -7.40 -13.15 23.28
C ALA A 51 -7.14 -11.78 22.60
N PHE A 52 -6.84 -10.76 23.39
CA PHE A 52 -6.51 -9.42 22.86
C PHE A 52 -5.33 -9.46 21.88
N GLU A 53 -4.33 -10.31 22.14
CA GLU A 53 -3.18 -10.49 21.26
C GLU A 53 -3.56 -11.15 19.92
N ASP A 54 -4.60 -11.99 19.90
CA ASP A 54 -5.14 -12.53 18.65
C ASP A 54 -5.86 -11.44 17.85
N TYR A 55 -6.58 -10.52 18.51
CA TYR A 55 -7.12 -9.32 17.85
C TYR A 55 -6.01 -8.48 17.21
N ILE A 56 -4.89 -8.29 17.89
CA ILE A 56 -3.73 -7.58 17.32
C ILE A 56 -3.15 -8.35 16.13
N THR A 57 -3.05 -9.66 16.22
CA THR A 57 -2.61 -10.51 15.11
C THR A 57 -3.55 -10.39 13.90
N CYS A 58 -4.87 -10.38 14.12
CA CYS A 58 -5.87 -10.11 13.08
C CYS A 58 -5.68 -8.71 12.46
N ARG A 59 -5.34 -7.69 13.25
CA ARG A 59 -5.03 -6.35 12.74
C ARG A 59 -3.77 -6.34 11.86
N LYS A 60 -2.72 -7.08 12.22
CA LYS A 60 -1.54 -7.24 11.36
C LYS A 60 -1.90 -7.91 10.03
N TRP A 61 -2.70 -8.96 10.05
CA TRP A 61 -3.17 -9.62 8.83
C TRP A 61 -4.05 -8.72 7.96
N HIS A 62 -4.88 -7.86 8.56
CA HIS A 62 -5.63 -6.85 7.81
C HIS A 62 -4.69 -5.86 7.11
N LEU A 63 -3.59 -5.44 7.76
CA LEU A 63 -2.56 -4.63 7.10
C LEU A 63 -1.92 -5.39 5.93
N VAL A 64 -1.58 -6.67 6.10
CA VAL A 64 -1.06 -7.52 5.03
C VAL A 64 -2.00 -7.58 3.84
N SER A 65 -3.30 -7.80 4.05
CA SER A 65 -4.29 -7.74 2.97
C SER A 65 -4.32 -6.37 2.29
N SER A 66 -4.27 -5.29 3.06
CA SER A 66 -4.28 -3.94 2.50
C SER A 66 -3.04 -3.60 1.66
N VAL A 67 -1.88 -4.14 2.00
CA VAL A 67 -0.60 -3.83 1.33
C VAL A 67 -0.32 -4.79 0.18
N PHE A 68 -0.56 -6.09 0.36
CA PHE A 68 -0.10 -7.10 -0.61
C PHE A 68 -1.21 -7.70 -1.48
N TRP A 69 -2.50 -7.44 -1.16
CA TRP A 69 -3.62 -8.09 -1.84
C TRP A 69 -4.61 -7.12 -2.49
N ASN A 70 -5.13 -6.15 -1.74
CA ASN A 70 -6.34 -5.41 -2.11
C ASN A 70 -6.23 -4.60 -3.42
N ASP A 71 -5.05 -4.07 -3.73
CA ASP A 71 -4.82 -3.24 -4.93
C ASP A 71 -4.17 -3.99 -6.09
N GLY A 72 -3.85 -5.28 -5.92
CA GLY A 72 -3.21 -6.06 -6.99
C GLY A 72 -1.81 -5.60 -7.38
N TRP A 73 -1.07 -4.86 -6.52
CA TRP A 73 0.31 -4.42 -6.78
C TRP A 73 1.27 -5.57 -7.14
N PHE A 74 0.94 -6.78 -6.68
CA PHE A 74 1.71 -8.01 -6.91
C PHE A 74 0.94 -9.03 -7.77
N GLU A 75 -0.11 -8.64 -8.50
CA GLU A 75 -0.94 -9.58 -9.27
C GLU A 75 -0.10 -10.41 -10.26
N GLN A 76 0.87 -9.82 -10.96
CA GLN A 76 1.80 -10.53 -11.83
C GLN A 76 2.62 -11.61 -11.10
N VAL A 77 3.02 -11.33 -9.85
CA VAL A 77 3.78 -12.25 -9.01
C VAL A 77 2.88 -13.39 -8.53
N VAL A 78 1.67 -13.07 -8.09
CA VAL A 78 0.66 -14.04 -7.66
C VAL A 78 0.26 -14.96 -8.83
N ARG A 79 0.07 -14.41 -10.03
CA ARG A 79 -0.21 -15.19 -11.25
C ARG A 79 0.92 -16.16 -11.57
N PHE A 80 2.17 -15.71 -11.47
CA PHE A 80 3.35 -16.54 -11.71
C PHE A 80 3.44 -17.70 -10.71
N VAL A 81 3.38 -17.43 -9.40
CA VAL A 81 3.46 -18.52 -8.40
C VAL A 81 2.29 -19.51 -8.52
N ARG A 82 1.10 -19.02 -8.89
CA ARG A 82 -0.08 -19.85 -9.14
C ARG A 82 0.12 -20.78 -10.34
N ALA A 83 0.79 -20.33 -11.40
CA ALA A 83 1.15 -21.18 -12.54
C ALA A 83 2.06 -22.36 -12.13
N HIS A 84 2.81 -22.20 -11.05
CA HIS A 84 3.64 -23.25 -10.44
C HIS A 84 2.95 -24.03 -9.31
N GLY A 85 1.63 -23.93 -9.18
CA GLY A 85 0.83 -24.73 -8.25
C GLY A 85 0.83 -24.23 -6.79
N VAL A 86 1.29 -23.01 -6.54
CA VAL A 86 1.16 -22.36 -5.22
C VAL A 86 -0.23 -21.77 -5.06
N LYS A 87 -0.87 -22.00 -3.92
CA LYS A 87 -2.18 -21.40 -3.62
C LYS A 87 -2.03 -19.93 -3.21
N ASN A 88 -3.00 -19.09 -3.57
CA ASN A 88 -3.03 -17.69 -3.13
C ASN A 88 -2.91 -17.55 -1.60
N SER A 89 -3.61 -18.40 -0.84
CA SER A 89 -3.55 -18.39 0.63
C SER A 89 -2.16 -18.75 1.17
N GLU A 90 -1.45 -19.62 0.48
CA GLU A 90 -0.08 -20.01 0.83
C GLU A 90 0.87 -18.85 0.60
N TRP A 91 0.84 -18.23 -0.60
CA TRP A 91 1.63 -17.04 -0.89
C TRP A 91 1.35 -15.89 0.09
N TRP A 92 0.06 -15.57 0.30
CA TRP A 92 -0.37 -14.51 1.22
C TRP A 92 0.10 -14.77 2.65
N SER A 93 0.07 -16.04 3.11
CA SER A 93 0.53 -16.40 4.46
C SER A 93 2.04 -16.19 4.70
N ARG A 94 2.84 -16.00 3.63
CA ARG A 94 4.27 -15.69 3.75
C ARG A 94 4.53 -14.22 4.07
N MET A 95 3.57 -13.33 3.83
CA MET A 95 3.79 -11.90 3.91
C MET A 95 3.94 -11.39 5.35
N LEU A 96 3.11 -11.85 6.31
CA LEU A 96 3.25 -11.39 7.69
C LEU A 96 4.60 -11.80 8.31
N PRO A 97 5.04 -13.08 8.25
CA PRO A 97 6.36 -13.46 8.74
C PRO A 97 7.49 -12.70 8.03
N ALA A 98 7.34 -12.39 6.74
CA ALA A 98 8.32 -11.60 6.00
C ALA A 98 8.39 -10.14 6.47
N MET A 99 7.27 -9.54 6.87
CA MET A 99 7.28 -8.21 7.50
C MET A 99 7.93 -8.25 8.89
N GLU A 100 7.59 -9.27 9.71
CA GLU A 100 8.09 -9.40 11.08
C GLU A 100 9.59 -9.70 11.14
N ASN A 101 10.12 -10.40 10.14
CA ASN A 101 11.54 -10.77 10.06
C ASN A 101 12.30 -10.00 8.96
N GLY A 102 11.66 -8.98 8.36
CA GLY A 102 12.17 -8.23 7.23
C GLY A 102 13.21 -7.18 7.62
N SER A 103 13.41 -6.19 6.74
CA SER A 103 14.29 -5.05 7.02
C SER A 103 13.82 -4.23 8.23
N ASP A 104 14.71 -3.42 8.79
CA ASP A 104 14.41 -2.56 9.93
C ASP A 104 13.27 -1.58 9.62
N GLU A 105 13.20 -1.08 8.39
CA GLU A 105 12.12 -0.21 7.91
C GLU A 105 10.78 -0.95 7.90
N MET A 106 10.75 -2.20 7.47
CA MET A 106 9.51 -2.98 7.39
C MET A 106 9.02 -3.44 8.76
N ARG A 107 9.94 -3.83 9.65
CA ARG A 107 9.62 -4.11 11.05
C ARG A 107 9.11 -2.85 11.73
N GLY A 108 9.80 -1.72 11.57
CA GLY A 108 9.38 -0.43 12.12
C GLY A 108 8.02 0.04 11.59
N PHE A 109 7.73 -0.21 10.32
CA PHE A 109 6.41 0.05 9.73
C PHE A 109 5.29 -0.77 10.41
N LEU A 110 5.50 -2.07 10.59
CA LEU A 110 4.55 -2.95 11.27
C LEU A 110 4.40 -2.63 12.76
N GLU A 111 5.52 -2.40 13.46
CA GLU A 111 5.55 -2.02 14.87
C GLU A 111 4.81 -0.72 15.12
N SER A 112 5.02 0.29 14.28
CA SER A 112 4.28 1.56 14.36
C SER A 112 2.78 1.33 14.21
N PHE A 113 2.35 0.51 13.25
CA PHE A 113 0.93 0.20 13.05
C PHE A 113 0.32 -0.49 14.28
N VAL A 114 1.05 -1.42 14.89
CA VAL A 114 0.61 -2.12 16.10
C VAL A 114 0.55 -1.16 17.29
N ALA A 115 1.57 -0.31 17.46
CA ALA A 115 1.63 0.67 18.54
C ALA A 115 0.45 1.64 18.48
N GLU A 116 0.15 2.20 17.30
CA GLU A 116 -1.00 3.09 17.13
C GLU A 116 -2.34 2.34 17.26
N THR A 117 -2.44 1.11 16.74
CA THR A 117 -3.63 0.28 16.93
C THR A 117 -3.95 0.05 18.42
N ARG A 118 -2.94 -0.10 19.27
CA ARG A 118 -3.11 -0.23 20.73
C ARG A 118 -3.40 1.13 21.38
N GLY A 119 -2.65 2.16 20.98
CA GLY A 119 -2.73 3.50 21.55
C GLY A 119 -4.08 4.20 21.35
N GLU A 120 -4.88 3.76 20.38
CA GLU A 120 -6.22 4.29 20.12
C GLU A 120 -7.35 3.55 20.86
N LEU A 121 -7.04 2.51 21.67
CA LEU A 121 -8.06 1.68 22.32
C LEU A 121 -8.19 2.00 23.81
N PHE A 122 -9.22 2.78 24.14
CA PHE A 122 -9.51 3.23 25.50
C PHE A 122 -10.46 2.28 26.24
N PRO A 123 -10.37 2.18 27.58
CA PRO A 123 -11.24 1.27 28.36
C PRO A 123 -12.70 1.75 28.46
N THR A 124 -12.95 3.06 28.39
CA THR A 124 -14.31 3.64 28.43
C THR A 124 -14.47 4.77 27.40
N PRO A 125 -15.71 5.12 27.00
CA PRO A 125 -15.96 6.28 26.16
C PRO A 125 -15.43 7.58 26.79
N GLU A 126 -15.60 7.74 28.11
CA GLU A 126 -15.18 8.93 28.85
C GLU A 126 -13.66 9.08 28.83
N ALA A 127 -12.91 7.99 29.01
CA ALA A 127 -11.44 8.00 28.92
C ALA A 127 -10.96 8.39 27.51
N CYS A 128 -11.66 7.93 26.46
CA CYS A 128 -11.39 8.33 25.08
C CYS A 128 -11.64 9.83 24.90
N ILE A 129 -12.80 10.34 25.35
CA ILE A 129 -13.16 11.75 25.24
C ILE A 129 -12.20 12.63 26.04
N GLU A 130 -11.86 12.26 27.27
CA GLU A 130 -10.92 12.99 28.11
C GLU A 130 -9.54 13.10 27.44
N PHE A 131 -9.03 11.98 26.90
CA PHE A 131 -7.76 11.95 26.21
C PHE A 131 -7.71 12.95 25.04
N TYR A 132 -8.72 12.95 24.16
CA TYR A 132 -8.77 13.85 23.00
C TYR A 132 -9.24 15.27 23.36
N SER A 133 -9.86 15.48 24.52
CA SER A 133 -10.26 16.81 25.01
C SER A 133 -9.06 17.62 25.50
N ASN A 134 -7.97 16.97 25.90
CA ASN A 134 -6.71 17.63 26.20
C ASN A 134 -6.25 18.50 25.01
N ALA A 135 -5.78 19.73 25.27
CA ALA A 135 -5.44 20.68 24.21
C ALA A 135 -4.37 20.16 23.24
N GLU A 136 -3.35 19.47 23.75
CA GLU A 136 -2.27 18.90 22.95
C GLU A 136 -2.78 17.76 22.06
N ASN A 137 -3.49 16.79 22.64
CA ASN A 137 -4.06 15.67 21.88
C ASN A 137 -5.12 16.13 20.88
N PHE A 138 -5.92 17.14 21.22
CA PHE A 138 -6.88 17.73 20.28
C PHE A 138 -6.16 18.35 19.07
N HIS A 139 -5.06 19.06 19.31
CA HIS A 139 -4.25 19.60 18.22
C HIS A 139 -3.65 18.49 17.35
N ARG A 140 -3.13 17.42 17.96
CA ARG A 140 -2.60 16.24 17.25
C ARG A 140 -3.69 15.50 16.45
N LEU A 141 -4.91 15.43 17.01
CA LEU A 141 -6.07 14.87 16.32
C LEU A 141 -6.46 15.74 15.10
N GLN A 142 -6.50 17.08 15.26
CA GLN A 142 -6.76 18.03 14.18
C GLN A 142 -5.69 17.99 13.09
N SER A 143 -4.41 17.85 13.48
CA SER A 143 -3.30 17.70 12.56
C SER A 143 -3.31 16.35 11.86
N GLY A 144 -4.05 15.35 12.37
CA GLY A 144 -4.13 14.00 11.82
C GLY A 144 -2.93 13.12 12.17
N GLU A 145 -2.18 13.51 13.21
CA GLU A 145 -1.11 12.73 13.79
C GLU A 145 -1.64 11.49 14.53
N ILE A 146 -2.83 11.63 15.15
CA ILE A 146 -3.56 10.57 15.85
C ILE A 146 -5.04 10.55 15.42
N GLY A 147 -5.73 9.42 15.56
CA GLY A 147 -7.17 9.31 15.30
C GLY A 147 -7.59 9.48 13.83
N ASP A 148 -6.65 9.36 12.87
CA ASP A 148 -6.97 9.25 11.45
C ASP A 148 -7.26 7.77 11.09
N ASN A 149 -7.70 7.52 9.87
CA ASN A 149 -7.86 6.14 9.39
C ASN A 149 -6.48 5.48 9.23
N LEU A 150 -6.08 4.70 10.25
CA LEU A 150 -4.81 3.96 10.27
C LEU A 150 -4.60 3.18 8.98
N MET A 151 -5.60 2.42 8.51
CA MET A 151 -5.41 1.54 7.36
C MET A 151 -5.05 2.34 6.09
N TYR A 152 -5.75 3.44 5.82
CA TYR A 152 -5.44 4.30 4.67
C TYR A 152 -4.10 5.03 4.82
N ARG A 153 -3.75 5.45 6.04
CA ARG A 153 -2.44 6.07 6.30
C ARG A 153 -1.30 5.09 6.03
N TYR A 154 -1.35 3.88 6.59
CA TYR A 154 -0.30 2.88 6.38
C TYR A 154 -0.26 2.36 4.93
N ARG A 155 -1.40 2.25 4.25
CA ARG A 155 -1.45 1.97 2.81
C ARG A 155 -0.76 3.07 2.00
N ALA A 156 -0.99 4.34 2.33
CA ALA A 156 -0.31 5.45 1.67
C ALA A 156 1.19 5.47 1.94
N ILE A 157 1.63 5.16 3.17
CA ILE A 157 3.05 5.02 3.51
C ILE A 157 3.68 3.89 2.67
N ALA A 158 3.05 2.71 2.64
CA ALA A 158 3.52 1.56 1.86
C ALA A 158 3.61 1.88 0.36
N SER A 159 2.58 2.52 -0.20
CA SER A 159 2.48 2.82 -1.63
C SER A 159 3.47 3.89 -2.09
N PHE A 160 3.70 4.94 -1.29
CA PHE A 160 4.49 6.11 -1.73
C PHE A 160 5.86 6.20 -1.08
N HIS A 161 5.98 5.91 0.21
CA HIS A 161 7.20 6.21 0.98
C HIS A 161 8.10 5.00 1.22
N LEU A 162 7.53 3.79 1.24
CA LEU A 162 8.21 2.52 1.54
C LEU A 162 8.00 1.45 0.45
N TRP A 163 7.68 1.87 -0.77
CA TRP A 163 7.34 0.92 -1.83
C TRP A 163 8.47 -0.06 -2.13
N ASN A 164 9.73 0.41 -2.10
CA ASN A 164 10.87 -0.45 -2.38
C ASN A 164 10.99 -1.57 -1.35
N GLU A 165 10.87 -1.23 -0.06
CA GLU A 165 10.93 -2.18 1.05
C GLU A 165 9.73 -3.14 1.03
N VAL A 166 8.55 -2.65 0.66
CA VAL A 166 7.35 -3.48 0.46
C VAL A 166 7.56 -4.48 -0.69
N CYS A 167 8.09 -4.00 -1.82
CA CYS A 167 8.40 -4.83 -2.98
C CYS A 167 9.48 -5.88 -2.64
N ASP A 168 10.55 -5.47 -1.97
CA ASP A 168 11.62 -6.36 -1.50
C ASP A 168 11.07 -7.45 -0.58
N THR A 169 10.22 -7.07 0.37
CA THR A 169 9.59 -8.01 1.32
C THR A 169 8.76 -9.05 0.57
N ALA A 170 7.89 -8.63 -0.35
CA ALA A 170 7.06 -9.53 -1.13
C ALA A 170 7.90 -10.44 -2.04
N MET A 171 8.86 -9.88 -2.76
CA MET A 171 9.68 -10.62 -3.70
C MET A 171 10.60 -11.60 -2.98
N ASN A 172 11.27 -11.22 -1.90
CA ASN A 172 12.13 -12.15 -1.15
C ASN A 172 11.33 -13.30 -0.53
N ALA A 173 10.16 -13.02 0.05
CA ALA A 173 9.27 -14.05 0.59
C ALA A 173 8.76 -15.01 -0.51
N THR A 174 8.48 -14.45 -1.69
CA THR A 174 8.06 -15.23 -2.86
C THR A 174 9.17 -16.12 -3.38
N ARG A 175 10.40 -15.60 -3.49
CA ARG A 175 11.57 -16.35 -3.91
C ARG A 175 11.82 -17.55 -3.02
N ALA A 176 11.84 -17.33 -1.70
CA ALA A 176 12.01 -18.41 -0.73
C ALA A 176 10.92 -19.49 -0.88
N LEU A 177 9.66 -19.09 -1.09
CA LEU A 177 8.57 -20.04 -1.32
C LEU A 177 8.77 -20.84 -2.62
N LEU A 178 9.27 -20.23 -3.68
CA LEU A 178 9.54 -20.91 -4.95
C LEU A 178 10.72 -21.88 -4.85
N GLU A 179 11.77 -21.52 -4.12
CA GLU A 179 12.93 -22.37 -3.81
C GLU A 179 12.52 -23.58 -2.95
N GLU A 180 11.70 -23.37 -1.92
CA GLU A 180 11.09 -24.45 -1.10
C GLU A 180 10.29 -25.44 -1.97
N ARG A 181 9.65 -24.95 -3.03
CA ARG A 181 8.88 -25.75 -4.01
C ARG A 181 9.73 -26.30 -5.16
N GLY A 182 11.03 -26.04 -5.19
CA GLY A 182 11.94 -26.46 -6.26
C GLY A 182 11.58 -25.89 -7.64
N VAL A 183 10.91 -24.73 -7.69
CA VAL A 183 10.58 -24.03 -8.94
C VAL A 183 11.84 -23.41 -9.55
N ASP A 184 12.71 -22.86 -8.71
CA ASP A 184 14.03 -22.32 -9.07
C ASP A 184 14.84 -23.32 -9.92
N LYS A 185 14.83 -24.60 -9.55
CA LYS A 185 15.56 -25.67 -10.26
C LYS A 185 14.97 -26.06 -11.61
N ARG A 186 13.70 -25.69 -11.85
CA ARG A 186 12.96 -26.02 -13.09
C ARG A 186 13.05 -24.93 -14.14
N ILE A 187 13.41 -23.71 -13.74
CA ILE A 187 13.53 -22.56 -14.63
C ILE A 187 15.02 -22.33 -14.92
N PRO A 188 15.46 -22.51 -16.18
CA PRO A 188 16.81 -22.13 -16.59
C PRO A 188 17.14 -20.68 -16.25
N ASP A 189 18.36 -20.44 -15.75
CA ASP A 189 18.85 -19.12 -15.31
C ASP A 189 17.88 -18.36 -14.39
N PHE A 190 17.27 -19.09 -13.44
CA PHE A 190 16.28 -18.55 -12.51
C PHE A 190 16.74 -17.27 -11.80
N ASP A 191 18.01 -17.17 -11.38
CA ASP A 191 18.52 -15.97 -10.72
C ASP A 191 18.45 -14.72 -11.62
N VAL A 192 18.75 -14.87 -12.92
CA VAL A 192 18.67 -13.76 -13.88
C VAL A 192 17.22 -13.37 -14.10
N PHE A 193 16.35 -14.36 -14.33
CA PHE A 193 14.90 -14.13 -14.44
C PHE A 193 14.34 -13.42 -13.21
N TRP A 194 14.70 -13.90 -12.01
CA TRP A 194 14.16 -13.40 -10.77
C TRP A 194 14.60 -11.96 -10.50
N ASN A 195 15.87 -11.64 -10.75
CA ASN A 195 16.38 -10.26 -10.59
C ASN A 195 15.68 -9.29 -11.54
N ASP A 196 15.46 -9.71 -12.79
CA ASP A 196 14.72 -8.92 -13.77
C ASP A 196 13.25 -8.77 -13.38
N PHE A 197 12.60 -9.84 -12.92
CA PHE A 197 11.18 -9.82 -12.55
C PHE A 197 10.92 -9.01 -11.29
N HIS A 198 11.87 -9.03 -10.35
CA HIS A 198 11.90 -8.14 -9.19
C HIS A 198 12.02 -6.68 -9.63
N SER A 199 12.99 -6.37 -10.49
CA SER A 199 13.17 -5.01 -11.02
C SER A 199 11.94 -4.52 -11.77
N PHE A 200 11.36 -5.37 -12.62
CA PHE A 200 10.11 -5.10 -13.33
C PHE A 200 8.96 -4.81 -12.36
N THR A 201 8.72 -5.69 -11.38
CA THR A 201 7.66 -5.51 -10.38
C THR A 201 7.83 -4.22 -9.58
N ARG A 202 9.06 -3.89 -9.15
CA ARG A 202 9.34 -2.65 -8.43
C ARG A 202 9.03 -1.43 -9.29
N LEU A 203 9.45 -1.44 -10.56
CA LEU A 203 9.36 -0.27 -11.43
C LEU A 203 7.98 -0.06 -12.04
N LEU A 204 7.08 -1.05 -12.00
CA LEU A 204 5.67 -0.89 -12.41
C LEU A 204 4.89 0.09 -11.52
N HIS A 205 5.34 0.39 -10.30
CA HIS A 205 4.56 1.20 -9.36
C HIS A 205 5.19 2.59 -9.17
N ALA A 206 4.44 3.64 -9.48
CA ALA A 206 4.88 5.01 -9.29
C ALA A 206 4.87 5.38 -7.80
N SER A 207 6.04 5.59 -7.21
CA SER A 207 6.21 5.93 -5.80
C SER A 207 7.23 7.06 -5.62
N GLY A 208 7.35 7.58 -4.40
CA GLY A 208 8.25 8.68 -4.07
C GLY A 208 7.70 9.57 -2.97
N ARG A 209 8.60 10.37 -2.37
CA ARG A 209 8.26 11.33 -1.30
C ARG A 209 7.92 12.74 -1.82
N ASP A 210 8.18 12.98 -3.10
CA ASP A 210 7.95 14.25 -3.77
C ASP A 210 7.28 14.04 -5.14
N ARG A 211 6.64 15.10 -5.64
CA ARG A 211 5.88 15.06 -6.89
C ARG A 211 6.74 14.70 -8.10
N LYS A 212 8.00 15.13 -8.14
CA LYS A 212 8.89 14.86 -9.27
C LYS A 212 9.20 13.36 -9.34
N SER A 213 9.55 12.75 -8.22
CA SER A 213 9.85 11.32 -8.11
C SER A 213 8.65 10.43 -8.47
N ILE A 214 7.44 10.80 -8.00
CA ILE A 214 6.22 10.04 -8.31
C ILE A 214 5.89 10.09 -9.81
N LEU A 215 6.06 11.26 -10.46
CA LEU A 215 5.67 11.47 -11.85
C LEU A 215 6.78 11.15 -12.87
N SER A 216 8.00 10.86 -12.44
CA SER A 216 9.10 10.54 -13.35
C SER A 216 8.97 9.14 -13.96
N SER A 217 9.50 8.98 -15.17
CA SER A 217 9.81 7.66 -15.70
C SER A 217 11.12 7.14 -15.11
N GLU A 218 11.27 5.82 -15.16
CA GLU A 218 12.47 5.11 -14.72
C GLU A 218 12.92 4.14 -15.80
N GLN A 219 14.17 3.68 -15.73
CA GLN A 219 14.76 2.82 -16.75
C GLN A 219 15.42 1.61 -16.09
N ALA A 220 15.45 0.50 -16.82
CA ALA A 220 16.21 -0.69 -16.42
C ALA A 220 16.73 -1.45 -17.64
N MET A 221 17.77 -2.24 -17.41
CA MET A 221 18.21 -3.26 -18.35
C MET A 221 17.53 -4.58 -17.98
N LEU A 222 16.75 -5.15 -18.90
CA LEU A 222 16.07 -6.43 -18.70
C LEU A 222 16.48 -7.45 -19.77
N HIS A 223 16.61 -8.70 -19.37
CA HIS A 223 16.88 -9.87 -20.21
C HIS A 223 15.59 -10.57 -20.67
N TYR A 224 14.43 -10.20 -20.12
CA TYR A 224 13.13 -10.83 -20.42
C TYR A 224 12.08 -9.81 -20.89
N ASP A 225 11.24 -10.23 -21.84
CA ASP A 225 10.05 -9.50 -22.29
C ASP A 225 8.84 -9.82 -21.39
N PHE A 226 8.80 -9.22 -20.19
CA PHE A 226 7.69 -9.42 -19.27
C PHE A 226 6.32 -8.97 -19.83
N PRO A 227 6.20 -7.84 -20.56
CA PRO A 227 4.92 -7.48 -21.18
C PRO A 227 4.35 -8.58 -22.07
N SER A 228 5.16 -9.12 -22.99
CA SER A 228 4.72 -10.21 -23.88
C SER A 228 4.45 -11.52 -23.12
N TRP A 229 5.28 -11.85 -22.14
CA TRP A 229 5.11 -13.05 -21.30
C TRP A 229 3.81 -13.01 -20.49
N LEU A 230 3.55 -11.90 -19.81
CA LEU A 230 2.34 -11.71 -18.99
C LEU A 230 1.05 -11.67 -19.83
N ALA A 231 1.13 -11.14 -21.07
CA ALA A 231 0.03 -11.10 -22.01
C ALA A 231 -0.30 -12.49 -22.60
N ASN A 232 0.70 -13.35 -22.81
CA ASN A 232 0.48 -14.72 -23.26
C ASN A 232 -0.27 -15.56 -22.21
N GLY A 233 0.06 -15.37 -20.93
CA GLY A 233 -0.66 -15.98 -19.81
C GLY A 233 -0.20 -17.38 -19.42
N ASP A 234 0.56 -18.10 -20.26
CA ASP A 234 1.31 -19.28 -19.82
C ASP A 234 2.60 -18.83 -19.12
N LEU A 235 2.53 -18.77 -17.80
CA LEU A 235 3.63 -18.28 -16.96
C LEU A 235 4.54 -19.40 -16.45
N THR A 236 4.47 -20.60 -17.04
CA THR A 236 5.24 -21.76 -16.57
C THR A 236 6.69 -21.75 -17.04
N ASP A 237 6.99 -21.16 -18.20
CA ASP A 237 8.35 -21.01 -18.71
C ASP A 237 8.63 -19.58 -19.21
N PRO A 238 9.40 -18.76 -18.47
CA PRO A 238 9.78 -17.43 -18.90
C PRO A 238 10.86 -17.42 -19.99
N ASN A 239 11.59 -18.53 -20.22
CA ASN A 239 12.72 -18.54 -21.15
C ASN A 239 12.32 -18.36 -22.61
N ALA A 240 11.07 -18.69 -22.97
CA ALA A 240 10.51 -18.41 -24.29
C ALA A 240 10.47 -16.89 -24.61
N TYR A 241 10.56 -16.04 -23.58
CA TYR A 241 10.51 -14.58 -23.67
C TYR A 241 11.84 -13.92 -23.33
N ARG A 242 12.92 -14.70 -23.26
CA ARG A 242 14.25 -14.18 -23.03
C ARG A 242 14.79 -13.53 -24.30
N TYR A 243 15.32 -12.32 -24.17
CA TYR A 243 16.03 -11.64 -25.25
C TYR A 243 17.39 -12.30 -25.52
N ALA A 244 17.87 -12.17 -26.76
CA ALA A 244 19.23 -12.57 -27.12
C ALA A 244 20.32 -11.81 -26.35
N SER A 245 20.02 -10.58 -25.93
CA SER A 245 20.86 -9.74 -25.07
C SER A 245 19.95 -8.83 -24.24
N ALA A 246 20.44 -8.38 -23.07
CA ALA A 246 19.72 -7.41 -22.26
C ALA A 246 19.31 -6.18 -23.08
N ARG A 247 18.10 -5.67 -22.84
CA ARG A 247 17.53 -4.50 -23.50
C ARG A 247 17.20 -3.43 -22.49
N GLU A 248 17.44 -2.18 -22.86
CA GLU A 248 17.01 -1.03 -22.10
C GLU A 248 15.49 -0.84 -22.30
N VAL A 249 14.78 -0.68 -21.19
CA VAL A 249 13.34 -0.40 -21.16
C VAL A 249 13.06 0.82 -20.31
N GLU A 250 11.94 1.48 -20.58
CA GLU A 250 11.41 2.58 -19.78
C GLU A 250 10.10 2.18 -19.12
N PHE A 251 9.98 2.53 -17.85
CA PHE A 251 8.78 2.46 -17.04
C PHE A 251 8.20 3.85 -16.93
N ARG A 252 7.04 4.09 -17.55
CA ARG A 252 6.40 5.40 -17.58
C ARG A 252 4.91 5.32 -17.31
N LEU A 253 4.36 6.30 -16.63
CA LEU A 253 2.92 6.46 -16.53
C LEU A 253 2.32 6.66 -17.92
N SER A 254 1.14 6.07 -18.15
CA SER A 254 0.32 6.38 -19.33
C SER A 254 -0.05 7.87 -19.34
N GLU A 255 -0.49 8.39 -20.49
CA GLU A 255 -0.89 9.80 -20.59
C GLU A 255 -2.03 10.14 -19.61
N GLU A 256 -3.02 9.26 -19.51
CA GLU A 256 -4.09 9.37 -18.50
C GLU A 256 -3.52 9.28 -17.09
N GLY A 257 -2.75 8.24 -16.77
CA GLY A 257 -2.21 8.03 -15.43
C GLY A 257 -1.38 9.21 -14.94
N ARG A 258 -0.52 9.77 -15.81
CA ARG A 258 0.26 10.98 -15.50
C ARG A 258 -0.65 12.17 -15.22
N ARG A 259 -1.63 12.46 -16.11
CA ARG A 259 -2.53 13.61 -15.95
C ARG A 259 -3.35 13.50 -14.66
N GLU A 260 -3.94 12.35 -14.40
CA GLU A 260 -4.82 12.17 -13.24
C GLU A 260 -4.03 12.13 -11.92
N LEU A 261 -2.85 11.50 -11.89
CA LEU A 261 -1.99 11.50 -10.71
C LEU A 261 -1.40 12.90 -10.45
N GLU A 262 -1.07 13.66 -11.50
CA GLU A 262 -0.63 15.04 -11.38
C GLU A 262 -1.73 15.94 -10.79
N ASN A 263 -2.96 15.83 -11.29
CA ASN A 263 -4.12 16.53 -10.76
C ASN A 263 -4.39 16.16 -9.29
N ALA A 264 -4.30 14.88 -8.94
CA ALA A 264 -4.48 14.41 -7.58
C ALA A 264 -3.41 14.99 -6.64
N LEU A 265 -2.14 14.97 -7.04
CA LEU A 265 -1.04 15.53 -6.25
C LEU A 265 -1.13 17.06 -6.12
N ALA A 266 -1.74 17.76 -7.08
CA ALA A 266 -2.01 19.19 -6.96
C ALA A 266 -3.06 19.50 -5.87
N VAL A 267 -4.02 18.59 -5.63
CA VAL A 267 -5.06 18.74 -4.60
C VAL A 267 -4.59 18.24 -3.23
N TRP A 268 -3.98 17.05 -3.18
CA TRP A 268 -3.64 16.36 -1.95
C TRP A 268 -2.15 16.43 -1.58
N THR A 269 -1.27 17.08 -2.34
CA THR A 269 0.17 17.19 -2.03
C THR A 269 0.86 15.83 -1.79
N THR A 270 2.11 15.81 -1.35
CA THR A 270 2.82 14.57 -0.94
C THR A 270 2.89 14.40 0.59
N HIS A 271 2.23 15.25 1.37
CA HIS A 271 2.17 15.08 2.81
C HIS A 271 1.30 13.86 3.17
N ILE A 272 1.75 13.03 4.12
CA ILE A 272 1.12 11.71 4.36
C ILE A 272 -0.36 11.78 4.73
N LYS A 273 -0.78 12.76 5.52
CA LYS A 273 -2.19 13.02 5.85
C LYS A 273 -3.07 13.22 4.63
N ALA A 274 -2.50 13.80 3.57
CA ALA A 274 -3.25 14.14 2.39
C ALA A 274 -3.12 13.01 1.34
N LEU A 275 -1.98 12.31 1.28
CA LEU A 275 -1.88 11.01 0.59
C LEU A 275 -2.86 9.97 1.15
N SER A 276 -3.09 9.91 2.46
CA SER A 276 -4.06 8.98 3.08
C SER A 276 -5.49 9.24 2.58
N LYS A 277 -5.83 10.49 2.21
CA LYS A 277 -7.08 10.82 1.52
C LYS A 277 -7.01 10.46 0.04
N MET A 278 -5.91 10.80 -0.64
CA MET A 278 -5.72 10.58 -2.06
C MET A 278 -5.87 9.10 -2.45
N VAL A 279 -5.28 8.17 -1.70
CA VAL A 279 -5.36 6.71 -1.97
C VAL A 279 -6.79 6.16 -1.97
N THR A 280 -7.75 6.90 -1.39
CA THR A 280 -9.18 6.52 -1.40
C THR A 280 -9.94 7.08 -2.60
N ARG A 281 -9.30 7.93 -3.41
CA ARG A 281 -9.93 8.72 -4.49
C ARG A 281 -9.33 8.48 -5.86
N ILE A 282 -8.09 8.02 -5.94
CA ILE A 282 -7.44 7.69 -7.21
C ILE A 282 -7.80 6.27 -7.66
N LYS A 283 -7.79 6.04 -8.97
CA LYS A 283 -7.75 4.69 -9.51
C LYS A 283 -6.34 4.13 -9.36
N VAL A 284 -6.22 2.85 -8.99
CA VAL A 284 -4.91 2.19 -8.86
C VAL A 284 -4.13 2.26 -10.17
N ASP A 285 -4.80 2.04 -11.30
CA ASP A 285 -4.20 2.06 -12.65
C ASP A 285 -3.49 3.39 -12.99
N TRP A 286 -3.87 4.51 -12.37
CA TRP A 286 -3.18 5.79 -12.58
C TRP A 286 -1.77 5.82 -11.98
N GLN A 287 -1.48 4.94 -11.04
CA GLN A 287 -0.18 4.77 -10.40
C GLN A 287 0.67 3.68 -11.07
N VAL A 288 0.09 2.90 -11.98
CA VAL A 288 0.79 1.83 -12.68
C VAL A 288 1.53 2.41 -13.89
N ARG A 289 2.84 2.17 -13.96
CA ARG A 289 3.70 2.48 -15.08
C ARG A 289 3.63 1.35 -16.11
N GLU A 290 3.70 1.72 -17.38
CA GLU A 290 3.87 0.81 -18.50
C GLU A 290 5.36 0.56 -18.73
N CYS A 291 5.74 -0.69 -18.98
CA CYS A 291 7.08 -1.06 -19.43
C CYS A 291 7.12 -1.06 -20.97
N VAL A 292 7.88 -0.15 -21.56
CA VAL A 292 8.03 -0.01 -23.01
C VAL A 292 9.50 -0.09 -23.43
N PRO A 293 9.81 -0.53 -24.67
CA PRO A 293 11.17 -0.44 -25.18
C PRO A 293 11.69 1.00 -25.11
N TRP A 294 12.93 1.18 -24.64
CA TRP A 294 13.52 2.52 -24.63
C TRP A 294 13.80 2.98 -26.07
N ASN A 295 13.20 4.11 -26.45
CA ASN A 295 13.46 4.78 -27.72
C ASN A 295 14.12 6.12 -27.42
N ALA A 296 15.43 6.23 -27.68
CA ALA A 296 16.22 7.45 -27.46
C ALA A 296 15.65 8.71 -28.16
N GLY A 297 14.76 8.54 -29.15
CA GLY A 297 14.13 9.63 -29.90
C GLY A 297 13.10 10.48 -29.13
N ASN A 298 12.66 10.08 -27.94
CA ASN A 298 11.68 10.85 -27.14
C ASN A 298 12.30 11.67 -25.99
N ALA A 299 13.62 11.61 -25.79
CA ALA A 299 14.31 12.34 -24.72
C ALA A 299 14.43 13.86 -24.96
N ALA A 300 13.93 14.38 -26.09
CA ALA A 300 14.08 15.79 -26.46
C ALA A 300 12.75 16.42 -26.95
N ASN A 301 11.84 16.75 -26.03
CA ASN A 301 10.89 17.84 -26.29
C ASN A 301 10.23 18.46 -25.04
N PRO A 302 10.95 19.29 -24.24
CA PRO A 302 10.29 20.30 -23.43
C PRO A 302 10.03 21.52 -24.32
N ARG A 303 9.05 21.46 -25.23
CA ARG A 303 8.55 22.68 -25.89
C ARG A 303 7.62 23.42 -24.94
N HIS A 304 8.22 24.25 -24.09
CA HIS A 304 7.58 25.45 -23.61
C HIS A 304 7.19 26.32 -24.81
N GLY A 305 5.90 26.37 -25.12
CA GLY A 305 5.35 27.39 -25.99
C GLY A 305 5.33 28.73 -25.27
N VAL A 306 6.42 29.50 -25.38
CA VAL A 306 6.37 30.94 -25.23
C VAL A 306 5.85 31.50 -26.56
N ALA A 307 4.61 31.97 -26.55
CA ALA A 307 4.08 32.92 -27.52
C ALA A 307 3.35 33.97 -26.67
N GLY A 308 3.60 35.27 -26.76
CA GLY A 308 4.34 36.08 -27.70
C GLY A 308 3.78 37.46 -27.47
N ALA A 309 4.59 38.37 -26.94
CA ALA A 309 4.17 39.74 -26.66
C ALA A 309 3.79 40.43 -27.99
N VAL A 310 2.55 40.88 -28.10
CA VAL A 310 2.14 41.84 -29.12
C VAL A 310 2.10 43.20 -28.45
N GLY A 311 3.07 44.03 -28.83
CA GLY A 311 3.14 45.44 -28.45
C GLY A 311 2.03 46.24 -29.13
N VAL A 312 1.49 47.20 -28.37
CA VAL A 312 0.65 48.28 -28.91
C VAL A 312 1.21 49.59 -28.35
N SER A 313 1.75 50.41 -29.24
CA SER A 313 1.94 51.86 -29.13
C SER A 313 2.31 52.36 -30.53
N PRO A 314 1.99 53.60 -30.92
CA PRO A 314 1.59 54.74 -30.08
C PRO A 314 0.08 54.99 -30.02
#